data_AF-A0A950MMB7-F1
#
_entry.id   AF-A0A950MMB7-F1
#
_cell.length_a   1.000
_cell.length_b   1.000
_cell.length_c   1.000
_cell.angle_alpha   90.00
_cell.angle_beta   90.00
_cell.angle_gamma   90.00
#
_symmetry.space_group_name_H-M   'P 1'
#
loop_
_entity.id
_entity.type
_entity.pdbx_description
1 polymer ?
#
loop_
_entity_poly.entity_id
_entity_poly.type
_entity_poly.pdbx_seq_one_letter_code
_entity_poly.pdbx_strand_id
1 'polypeptide(L)'
;MATAAAYAQGVTIIVNGQTMTFDQPPIERAGRVFVPLRGVFERLGASVVYSNGQINATGNGRTVSLQIGSTNATVNGQPVTIDVAPFLVGPRTLVPLRFIAQSLGATVNYNDSNRTVTINGGGGGGPPQPPPAGGAFYLIARYPAQGSVVHTTQPRLNANFTQPADTGSLRVFFDGRDITSSVYVSSRGFNGTLPYNVPYGAHNVRVTGTTAAGAAFARGWTFTTAP
;
A
#
# COMPACT_ATOMS: atom_id res chain seq x y z
N MET A 1 3.92 -5.96 27.52
CA MET A 1 4.02 -7.35 26.99
C MET A 1 4.68 -7.30 25.63
N ALA A 2 5.91 -7.79 25.49
CA ALA A 2 6.62 -7.80 24.21
C ALA A 2 6.06 -8.91 23.32
N THR A 3 5.49 -8.57 22.18
CA THR A 3 5.07 -9.54 21.16
C THR A 3 6.31 -10.22 20.58
N ALA A 4 6.41 -11.54 20.78
CA ALA A 4 7.43 -12.37 20.15
C ALA A 4 7.31 -12.26 18.62
N ALA A 5 8.45 -12.14 17.93
CA ALA A 5 8.49 -12.18 16.48
C ALA A 5 8.16 -13.61 16.02
N ALA A 6 7.05 -13.77 15.29
CA ALA A 6 6.73 -15.02 14.62
C ALA A 6 7.39 -15.02 13.24
N TYR A 7 8.05 -16.12 12.88
CA TYR A 7 8.38 -16.34 11.47
C TYR A 7 7.09 -16.28 10.66
N ALA A 8 7.14 -15.61 9.50
CA ALA A 8 5.99 -15.50 8.61
C ALA A 8 5.77 -16.84 7.89
N GLN A 9 5.35 -17.86 8.65
CA GLN A 9 5.07 -19.20 8.14
C GLN A 9 4.00 -19.08 7.05
N GLY A 10 4.42 -19.30 5.80
CA GLY A 10 3.55 -19.26 4.61
C GLY A 10 3.50 -17.92 3.86
N VAL A 11 4.33 -16.91 4.18
CA VAL A 11 4.37 -15.69 3.35
C VAL A 11 5.19 -15.91 2.09
N THR A 12 4.53 -15.88 0.94
CA THR A 12 5.15 -15.96 -0.38
C THR A 12 5.45 -14.57 -0.90
N ILE A 13 6.67 -14.30 -1.34
CA ILE A 13 7.04 -13.01 -1.94
C ILE A 13 7.31 -13.24 -3.42
N ILE A 14 6.65 -12.46 -4.26
CA ILE A 14 6.77 -12.48 -5.71
C ILE A 14 7.28 -11.11 -6.14
N VAL A 15 8.40 -11.06 -6.86
CA VAL A 15 8.98 -9.82 -7.40
C VAL A 15 9.04 -9.94 -8.92
N ASN A 16 8.39 -9.03 -9.63
CA ASN A 16 8.31 -9.02 -11.10
C ASN A 16 7.85 -10.38 -11.67
N GLY A 17 6.86 -11.01 -11.02
CA GLY A 17 6.34 -12.34 -11.38
C GLY A 17 7.20 -13.53 -10.93
N GLN A 18 8.36 -13.31 -10.31
CA GLN A 18 9.24 -14.38 -9.81
C GLN A 18 9.08 -14.60 -8.31
N THR A 19 8.79 -15.84 -7.90
CA THR A 19 8.76 -16.22 -6.49
C THR A 19 10.17 -16.19 -5.89
N MET A 20 10.29 -15.52 -4.75
CA MET A 20 11.54 -15.32 -4.04
C MET A 20 11.74 -16.41 -2.98
N THR A 21 12.97 -16.93 -2.90
CA THR A 21 13.45 -17.75 -1.79
C THR A 21 14.41 -16.94 -0.93
N PHE A 22 14.29 -17.08 0.38
CA PHE A 22 15.16 -16.38 1.33
C PHE A 22 15.91 -17.41 2.18
N ASP A 23 17.19 -17.14 2.38
CA ASP A 23 18.03 -17.88 3.32
C ASP A 23 17.65 -17.60 4.78
N GLN A 24 17.14 -16.39 5.04
CA GLN A 24 16.42 -16.08 6.26
C GLN A 24 14.95 -15.84 5.95
N PRO A 25 14.02 -16.63 6.51
CA PRO A 25 12.61 -16.49 6.22
C PRO A 25 12.09 -15.08 6.57
N PRO A 26 11.12 -14.54 5.80
CA PRO A 26 10.40 -13.34 6.19
C PRO A 26 9.81 -13.46 7.59
N ILE A 27 9.73 -12.34 8.29
CA ILE A 27 9.17 -12.27 9.65
C ILE A 27 7.93 -11.39 9.61
N GLU A 28 6.87 -11.84 10.26
CA GLU A 28 5.71 -11.00 10.51
C GLU A 28 5.77 -10.50 11.95
N ARG A 29 5.89 -9.18 12.11
CA ARG A 29 5.95 -8.55 13.43
C ARG A 29 5.08 -7.31 13.46
N ALA A 30 4.22 -7.21 14.47
CA ALA A 30 3.27 -6.10 14.62
C ALA A 30 2.45 -5.85 13.34
N GLY A 31 1.98 -6.93 12.69
CA GLY A 31 1.17 -6.87 11.46
C GLY A 31 1.93 -6.41 10.21
N ARG A 32 3.26 -6.52 10.20
CA ARG A 32 4.11 -6.06 9.10
C ARG A 32 5.06 -7.16 8.66
N VAL A 33 5.21 -7.31 7.36
CA VAL A 33 6.15 -8.25 6.74
C VAL A 33 7.52 -7.61 6.64
N PHE A 34 8.49 -8.26 7.26
CA PHE A 34 9.89 -7.93 7.26
C PHE A 34 10.65 -8.94 6.43
N VAL A 35 11.52 -8.44 5.55
CA VAL A 35 12.33 -9.31 4.69
C VAL A 35 13.81 -9.01 4.87
N PRO A 36 14.68 -10.00 4.62
CA PRO A 36 16.10 -9.74 4.48
C PRO A 36 16.33 -8.71 3.39
N LEU A 37 17.07 -7.67 3.73
CA LEU A 37 17.34 -6.52 2.88
C LEU A 37 17.77 -6.93 1.45
N ARG A 38 18.92 -7.59 1.32
CA ARG A 38 19.59 -7.75 0.03
C ARG A 38 18.75 -8.42 -1.08
N GLY A 39 18.03 -9.51 -0.77
CA GLY A 39 17.42 -10.36 -1.80
C GLY A 39 16.30 -9.71 -2.63
N VAL A 40 15.44 -8.90 -2.00
CA VAL A 40 14.32 -8.25 -2.72
C VAL A 40 14.81 -7.05 -3.52
N PHE A 41 15.69 -6.24 -2.96
CA PHE A 41 16.06 -4.95 -3.57
C PHE A 41 16.96 -5.09 -4.79
N GLU A 42 17.84 -6.09 -4.83
CA GLU A 42 18.62 -6.41 -6.04
C GLU A 42 17.69 -6.80 -7.21
N ARG A 43 16.62 -7.56 -6.95
CA ARG A 43 15.61 -7.94 -7.96
C ARG A 43 14.75 -6.77 -8.42
N LEU A 44 14.65 -5.73 -7.60
CA LEU A 44 14.00 -4.46 -7.95
C LEU A 44 14.94 -3.49 -8.68
N GLY A 45 16.18 -3.89 -8.96
CA GLY A 45 17.18 -3.04 -9.59
C GLY A 45 17.70 -1.93 -8.68
N ALA A 46 17.59 -2.10 -7.36
CA ALA A 46 18.04 -1.13 -6.38
C ALA A 46 19.38 -1.55 -5.75
N SER A 47 20.30 -0.59 -5.68
CA SER A 47 21.57 -0.70 -4.98
C SER A 47 21.36 -0.39 -3.51
N VAL A 48 21.93 -1.21 -2.63
CA VAL A 48 21.79 -1.03 -1.17
C VAL A 48 23.15 -0.94 -0.52
N VAL A 49 23.37 0.15 0.22
CA VAL A 49 24.55 0.39 1.04
C VAL A 49 24.15 0.34 2.50
N TYR A 50 24.81 -0.52 3.26
CA TYR A 50 24.66 -0.60 4.70
C TYR A 50 25.95 -0.14 5.38
N SER A 51 25.86 0.87 6.25
CA SER A 51 27.01 1.39 7.02
C SER A 51 26.55 1.91 8.38
N ASN A 52 27.22 1.50 9.45
CA ASN A 52 26.98 1.98 10.82
C ASN A 52 25.50 1.95 11.28
N GLY A 53 24.76 0.89 10.93
CA GLY A 53 23.33 0.77 11.25
C GLY A 53 22.40 1.56 10.32
N GLN A 54 22.95 2.33 9.38
CA GLN A 54 22.21 3.06 8.36
C GLN A 54 22.09 2.24 7.08
N ILE A 55 20.89 2.23 6.52
CA ILE A 55 20.50 1.50 5.32
C ILE A 55 20.15 2.55 4.27
N ASN A 56 20.93 2.65 3.21
CA ASN A 56 20.66 3.53 2.08
C ASN A 56 20.36 2.67 0.85
N ALA A 57 19.13 2.77 0.34
CA ALA A 57 18.70 2.08 -0.88
C ALA A 57 18.46 3.10 -1.99
N THR A 58 19.02 2.85 -3.17
CA THR A 58 18.89 3.72 -4.35
C THR A 58 18.43 2.90 -5.54
N GLY A 59 17.35 3.32 -6.19
CA GLY A 59 16.79 2.62 -7.34
C GLY A 59 15.76 3.48 -8.07
N ASN A 60 15.69 3.36 -9.39
CA ASN A 60 14.77 4.13 -10.23
C ASN A 60 14.84 5.67 -9.99
N GLY A 61 16.04 6.21 -9.77
CA GLY A 61 16.25 7.63 -9.48
C GLY A 61 15.75 8.11 -8.11
N ARG A 62 15.36 7.19 -7.23
CA ARG A 62 14.92 7.49 -5.87
C ARG A 62 15.92 6.97 -4.85
N THR A 63 16.04 7.67 -3.72
CA THR A 63 16.93 7.34 -2.61
C THR A 63 16.13 7.21 -1.32
N VAL A 64 16.39 6.16 -0.56
CA VAL A 64 15.70 5.84 0.69
C VAL A 64 16.72 5.61 1.78
N SER A 65 16.63 6.32 2.90
CA SER A 65 17.49 6.11 4.07
C SER A 65 16.67 5.64 5.25
N LEU A 66 17.13 4.58 5.92
CA LEU A 66 16.57 4.08 7.17
C LEU A 66 17.67 3.85 8.19
N GLN A 67 17.35 4.01 9.47
CA GLN A 67 18.25 3.64 10.56
C GLN A 67 17.66 2.45 11.34
N ILE A 68 18.50 1.45 11.63
CA ILE A 68 18.10 0.33 12.49
C ILE A 68 17.65 0.87 13.85
N GLY A 69 16.51 0.39 14.33
CA GLY A 69 15.91 0.83 15.60
C GLY A 69 15.20 2.18 15.54
N SER A 70 15.21 2.90 14.41
CA SER A 70 14.51 4.16 14.24
C SER A 70 13.30 4.05 13.31
N THR A 71 12.22 4.75 13.68
CA THR A 71 11.06 5.00 12.84
C THR A 71 11.22 6.23 11.94
N ASN A 72 12.36 6.94 12.04
CA ASN A 72 12.67 8.06 11.17
C ASN A 72 13.39 7.52 9.93
N ALA A 73 12.85 7.84 8.76
CA ALA A 73 13.41 7.52 7.46
C ALA A 73 13.47 8.78 6.60
N THR A 74 14.20 8.73 5.50
CA THR A 74 14.13 9.76 4.45
C THR A 74 13.86 9.13 3.09
N VAL A 75 13.09 9.82 2.27
CA VAL A 75 12.84 9.47 0.87
C VAL A 75 13.17 10.69 0.02
N ASN A 76 14.13 10.57 -0.88
CA ASN A 76 14.67 11.66 -1.69
C ASN A 76 15.09 12.88 -0.83
N GLY A 77 15.68 12.62 0.33
CA GLY A 77 16.09 13.65 1.28
C GLY A 77 14.95 14.25 2.12
N GLN A 78 13.69 13.91 1.86
CA GLN A 78 12.55 14.36 2.66
C GLN A 78 12.30 13.41 3.84
N PRO A 79 12.13 13.93 5.07
CA PRO A 79 11.86 13.10 6.24
C PRO A 79 10.48 12.44 6.15
N VAL A 80 10.43 11.15 6.49
CA VAL A 80 9.22 10.33 6.54
C VAL A 80 9.26 9.50 7.82
N THR A 81 8.15 9.49 8.57
CA THR A 81 8.01 8.59 9.71
C THR A 81 7.39 7.27 9.24
N ILE A 82 7.99 6.16 9.63
CA ILE A 82 7.49 4.81 9.38
C ILE A 82 7.03 4.17 10.69
N ASP A 83 6.02 3.32 10.63
CA ASP A 83 5.41 2.82 11.85
C ASP A 83 6.22 1.71 12.56
N VAL A 84 7.26 1.19 11.91
CA VAL A 84 8.18 0.20 12.48
C VAL A 84 9.61 0.47 12.04
N ALA A 85 10.52 0.31 12.99
CA ALA A 85 11.94 0.35 12.71
C ALA A 85 12.43 -0.95 12.04
N PRO A 86 13.41 -0.86 11.13
CA PRO A 86 14.26 -1.98 10.77
C PRO A 86 14.93 -2.59 12.01
N PHE A 87 15.18 -3.89 11.98
CA PHE A 87 15.85 -4.60 13.08
C PHE A 87 16.76 -5.71 12.58
N LEU A 88 17.67 -6.16 13.43
CA LEU A 88 18.56 -7.29 13.17
C LEU A 88 17.95 -8.58 13.71
N VAL A 89 18.07 -9.67 12.95
CA VAL A 89 17.90 -11.03 13.45
C VAL A 89 19.08 -11.85 12.98
N GLY A 90 19.95 -12.22 13.93
CA GLY A 90 21.25 -12.81 13.60
C GLY A 90 22.08 -11.86 12.73
N PRO A 91 22.66 -12.32 11.61
CA PRO A 91 23.48 -11.49 10.72
C PRO A 91 22.68 -10.71 9.68
N ARG A 92 21.34 -10.83 9.63
CA ARG A 92 20.52 -10.15 8.62
C ARG A 92 19.77 -8.97 9.21
N THR A 93 19.86 -7.87 8.46
CA THR A 93 18.98 -6.73 8.64
C THR A 93 17.66 -7.00 7.95
N LEU A 94 16.60 -6.97 8.73
CA LEU A 94 15.25 -7.04 8.22
C LEU A 94 14.62 -5.66 8.15
N VAL A 95 13.96 -5.42 7.01
CA VAL A 95 13.37 -4.13 6.69
C VAL A 95 11.90 -4.26 6.32
N PRO A 96 11.11 -3.20 6.52
CA PRO A 96 9.71 -3.18 6.10
C PRO A 96 9.64 -3.21 4.56
N LEU A 97 9.28 -4.37 4.01
CA LEU A 97 9.32 -4.66 2.58
C LEU A 97 8.60 -3.60 1.74
N ARG A 98 7.37 -3.28 2.16
CA ARG A 98 6.48 -2.38 1.42
C ARG A 98 7.01 -0.95 1.38
N PHE A 99 7.49 -0.43 2.51
CA PHE A 99 7.97 0.95 2.60
C PHE A 99 9.11 1.18 1.60
N ILE A 100 10.10 0.28 1.59
CA ILE A 100 11.26 0.45 0.71
C ILE A 100 10.85 0.23 -0.75
N ALA A 101 10.09 -0.82 -1.06
CA ALA A 101 9.66 -1.07 -2.43
C ALA A 101 8.85 0.09 -3.03
N GLN A 102 7.90 0.67 -2.28
CA GLN A 102 7.13 1.83 -2.73
C GLN A 102 7.97 3.10 -2.82
N SER A 103 8.88 3.31 -1.87
CA SER A 103 9.81 4.44 -1.90
C SER A 103 10.78 4.37 -3.09
N LEU A 104 11.03 3.18 -3.63
CA LEU A 104 11.79 2.96 -4.88
C LEU A 104 10.91 2.98 -6.14
N GLY A 105 9.62 3.32 -6.00
CA GLY A 105 8.67 3.43 -7.11
C GLY A 105 8.02 2.13 -7.56
N ALA A 106 8.17 1.04 -6.80
CA ALA A 106 7.51 -0.23 -7.09
C ALA A 106 6.07 -0.27 -6.52
N THR A 107 5.22 -1.04 -7.17
CA THR A 107 3.87 -1.33 -6.66
C THR A 107 3.91 -2.58 -5.80
N VAL A 108 3.31 -2.53 -4.61
CA VAL A 108 3.25 -3.66 -3.68
C VAL A 108 1.80 -4.02 -3.40
N ASN A 109 1.42 -5.24 -3.75
CA ASN A 109 0.14 -5.83 -3.41
C ASN A 109 0.33 -6.91 -2.34
N TYR A 110 -0.59 -7.00 -1.37
CA TYR A 110 -0.61 -8.10 -0.42
C TYR A 110 -1.97 -8.79 -0.50
N ASN A 111 -1.93 -10.10 -0.72
CA ASN A 111 -3.09 -10.97 -0.69
C ASN A 111 -3.07 -11.73 0.64
N ASP A 112 -3.95 -11.32 1.55
CA ASP A 112 -4.10 -11.91 2.88
C ASP A 112 -4.56 -13.38 2.80
N SER A 113 -5.49 -13.68 1.88
CA SER A 113 -6.07 -15.02 1.71
C SER A 113 -5.01 -16.09 1.43
N ASN A 114 -3.99 -15.73 0.65
CA ASN A 114 -2.91 -16.64 0.26
C ASN A 114 -1.55 -16.20 0.83
N ARG A 115 -1.53 -15.29 1.79
CA ARG A 115 -0.32 -14.70 2.41
C ARG A 115 0.76 -14.31 1.39
N THR A 116 0.37 -13.74 0.26
CA THR A 116 1.28 -13.46 -0.85
C THR A 116 1.54 -11.97 -1.01
N VAL A 117 2.80 -11.56 -0.95
CA VAL A 117 3.25 -10.21 -1.30
C VAL A 117 3.71 -10.21 -2.75
N THR A 118 3.07 -9.43 -3.62
CA THR A 118 3.48 -9.24 -5.02
C THR A 118 4.06 -7.85 -5.19
N ILE A 119 5.25 -7.76 -5.76
CA ILE A 119 5.96 -6.52 -6.03
C ILE A 119 6.23 -6.43 -7.52
N ASN A 120 5.82 -5.32 -8.15
CA ASN A 120 6.09 -5.06 -9.55
C ASN A 120 6.88 -3.74 -9.68
N GLY A 121 8.06 -3.83 -10.27
CA GLY A 121 8.89 -2.68 -10.62
C GLY A 121 8.38 -2.04 -11.90
N GLY A 122 7.93 -0.78 -11.83
CA GLY A 122 7.42 -0.07 -13.00
C GLY A 122 6.87 1.31 -12.68
N GLY A 123 7.71 2.34 -12.90
CA GLY A 123 7.38 3.68 -13.41
C GLY A 123 6.35 4.61 -12.74
N GLY A 124 5.48 4.15 -11.84
CA GLY A 124 4.29 4.91 -11.44
C GLY A 124 4.02 5.02 -9.93
N GLY A 125 5.03 4.84 -9.08
CA GLY A 125 4.86 4.92 -7.63
C GLY A 125 4.55 6.35 -7.14
N GLY A 126 3.32 6.57 -6.68
CA GLY A 126 2.94 7.73 -5.88
C GLY A 126 3.74 7.83 -4.56
N PRO A 127 3.53 8.86 -3.73
CA PRO A 127 4.30 9.08 -2.52
C PRO A 127 4.30 7.83 -1.61
N PRO A 128 5.41 7.57 -0.88
CA PRO A 128 5.52 6.43 0.03
C PRO A 128 4.29 6.36 0.94
N GLN A 129 3.46 5.34 0.77
CA GLN A 129 2.33 5.15 1.68
C GLN A 129 2.86 4.39 2.90
N PRO A 130 2.57 4.84 4.15
CA PRO A 130 2.83 4.04 5.33
C PRO A 130 2.30 2.62 5.14
N PRO A 131 2.98 1.58 5.64
CA PRO A 131 2.48 0.23 5.56
C PRO A 131 1.02 0.19 6.03
N PRO A 132 0.15 -0.61 5.39
CA PRO A 132 -0.94 -1.25 6.08
C PRO A 132 -0.50 -1.77 7.43
N ALA A 133 -0.83 -1.04 8.49
CA ALA A 133 -0.89 -1.62 9.82
C ALA A 133 -1.82 -2.83 9.67
N GLY A 134 -1.33 -4.03 9.97
CA GLY A 134 -2.15 -5.23 9.93
C GLY A 134 -3.49 -4.96 10.62
N GLY A 135 -4.58 -5.05 9.86
CA GLY A 135 -5.94 -4.73 10.32
C GLY A 135 -6.55 -3.42 9.82
N ALA A 136 -5.83 -2.56 9.08
CA ALA A 136 -6.40 -1.33 8.54
C ALA A 136 -7.15 -1.57 7.21
N PHE A 137 -8.32 -0.95 7.08
CA PHE A 137 -9.16 -0.99 5.89
C PHE A 137 -8.59 -0.10 4.77
N TYR A 138 -8.43 -0.65 3.56
CA TYR A 138 -7.95 0.07 2.37
C TYR A 138 -8.86 -0.12 1.16
N LEU A 139 -8.78 0.86 0.25
CA LEU A 139 -9.34 0.79 -1.10
C LEU A 139 -8.25 0.33 -2.07
N ILE A 140 -8.53 -0.73 -2.82
CA ILE A 140 -7.70 -1.30 -3.89
C ILE A 140 -8.49 -1.36 -5.19
N ALA A 141 -7.84 -1.63 -6.33
CA ALA A 141 -8.48 -1.67 -7.65
C ALA A 141 -9.36 -0.44 -7.95
N ARG A 142 -8.87 0.75 -7.58
CA ARG A 142 -9.61 2.02 -7.74
C ARG A 142 -9.73 2.38 -9.21
N TYR A 143 -10.95 2.70 -9.65
CA TYR A 143 -11.22 3.27 -10.95
C TYR A 143 -12.13 4.51 -10.80
N PRO A 144 -11.76 5.66 -11.38
CA PRO A 144 -10.45 5.95 -11.98
C PRO A 144 -9.31 5.75 -10.99
N ALA A 145 -8.09 5.51 -11.47
CA ALA A 145 -6.95 5.30 -10.59
C ALA A 145 -6.60 6.60 -9.82
N GLN A 146 -5.95 6.46 -8.67
CA GLN A 146 -5.56 7.64 -7.89
C GLN A 146 -4.63 8.54 -8.71
N GLY A 147 -5.01 9.81 -8.86
CA GLY A 147 -4.28 10.83 -9.61
C GLY A 147 -4.39 10.70 -11.12
N SER A 148 -5.17 9.76 -11.66
CA SER A 148 -5.30 9.61 -13.13
C SER A 148 -6.13 10.74 -13.75
N VAL A 149 -5.88 11.01 -15.02
CA VAL A 149 -6.75 11.84 -15.86
C VAL A 149 -7.66 10.93 -16.69
N VAL A 150 -8.96 11.23 -16.74
CA VAL A 150 -9.93 10.52 -17.57
C VAL A 150 -10.62 11.48 -18.54
N HIS A 151 -10.79 11.05 -19.79
CA HIS A 151 -11.39 11.84 -20.86
C HIS A 151 -12.89 11.53 -21.00
N THR A 152 -13.63 11.81 -19.92
CA THR A 152 -15.09 11.59 -19.87
C THR A 152 -15.71 12.48 -18.80
N THR A 153 -16.92 12.95 -19.06
CA THR A 153 -17.74 13.67 -18.08
C THR A 153 -18.63 12.73 -17.27
N GLN A 154 -18.65 11.41 -17.53
CA GLN A 154 -19.46 10.46 -16.77
C GLN A 154 -18.64 9.23 -16.34
N PRO A 155 -17.62 9.43 -15.47
CA PRO A 155 -16.73 8.35 -15.08
C PRO A 155 -17.47 7.25 -14.32
N ARG A 156 -17.08 6.00 -14.60
CA ARG A 156 -17.41 4.86 -13.73
C ARG A 156 -16.54 4.94 -12.48
N LEU A 157 -17.11 4.61 -11.34
CA LEU A 157 -16.41 4.51 -10.07
C LEU A 157 -16.34 3.04 -9.63
N ASN A 158 -15.18 2.60 -9.19
CA ASN A 158 -14.96 1.28 -8.61
C ASN A 158 -13.91 1.35 -7.50
N ALA A 159 -14.12 0.60 -6.43
CA ALA A 159 -13.03 0.20 -5.54
C ALA A 159 -13.36 -1.12 -4.86
N ASN A 160 -12.33 -1.95 -4.69
CA ASN A 160 -12.38 -3.15 -3.87
C ASN A 160 -11.83 -2.84 -2.47
N PHE A 161 -12.27 -3.59 -1.47
CA PHE A 161 -11.86 -3.45 -0.09
C PHE A 161 -10.90 -4.57 0.31
N THR A 162 -9.88 -4.24 1.09
CA THR A 162 -8.93 -5.24 1.61
C THR A 162 -9.53 -6.10 2.72
N GLN A 163 -10.62 -5.64 3.34
CA GLN A 163 -11.35 -6.34 4.39
C GLN A 163 -12.85 -6.18 4.17
N PRO A 164 -13.68 -7.15 4.60
CA PRO A 164 -15.12 -7.01 4.52
C PRO A 164 -15.61 -5.82 5.37
N ALA A 165 -16.52 -5.03 4.80
CA ALA A 165 -17.25 -3.97 5.49
C ALA A 165 -18.70 -4.39 5.77
N ASP A 166 -19.27 -3.81 6.82
CA ASP A 166 -20.71 -3.84 7.05
C ASP A 166 -21.41 -3.03 5.96
N THR A 167 -22.22 -3.67 5.13
CA THR A 167 -22.86 -3.02 3.98
C THR A 167 -23.88 -1.97 4.37
N GLY A 168 -24.52 -2.07 5.54
CA GLY A 168 -25.49 -1.08 6.02
C GLY A 168 -24.81 0.24 6.43
N SER A 169 -23.57 0.16 6.90
CA SER A 169 -22.75 1.31 7.29
C SER A 169 -22.08 2.04 6.13
N LEU A 170 -21.97 1.39 4.94
CA LEU A 170 -21.23 1.94 3.81
C LEU A 170 -21.87 3.22 3.28
N ARG A 171 -21.05 4.26 3.10
CA ARG A 171 -21.42 5.47 2.38
C ARG A 171 -20.33 5.81 1.36
N VAL A 172 -20.75 6.11 0.14
CA VAL A 172 -19.88 6.52 -0.97
C VAL A 172 -20.22 7.95 -1.34
N PHE A 173 -19.20 8.81 -1.37
CA PHE A 173 -19.32 10.22 -1.69
C PHE A 173 -18.49 10.56 -2.92
N PHE A 174 -19.03 11.45 -3.74
CA PHE A 174 -18.35 12.07 -4.87
C PHE A 174 -18.44 13.59 -4.73
N ASP A 175 -17.29 14.27 -4.66
CA ASP A 175 -17.17 15.71 -4.41
C ASP A 175 -18.01 16.19 -3.20
N GLY A 176 -18.06 15.36 -2.16
CA GLY A 176 -18.81 15.63 -0.93
C GLY A 176 -20.30 15.27 -0.99
N ARG A 177 -20.85 14.92 -2.15
CA ARG A 177 -22.23 14.45 -2.31
C ARG A 177 -22.33 12.95 -2.07
N ASP A 178 -23.26 12.51 -1.23
CA ASP A 178 -23.56 11.09 -1.05
C ASP A 178 -24.18 10.52 -2.34
N ILE A 179 -23.55 9.49 -2.89
CA ILE A 179 -23.94 8.76 -4.10
C ILE A 179 -24.19 7.27 -3.82
N THR A 180 -24.33 6.88 -2.56
CA THR A 180 -24.45 5.47 -2.14
C THR A 180 -25.58 4.74 -2.85
N SER A 181 -26.72 5.39 -3.05
CA SER A 181 -27.89 4.82 -3.76
C SER A 181 -27.69 4.71 -5.28
N SER A 182 -26.68 5.36 -5.83
CA SER A 182 -26.39 5.39 -7.28
C SER A 182 -25.31 4.40 -7.68
N VAL A 183 -24.72 3.69 -6.72
CA VAL A 183 -23.69 2.67 -6.95
C VAL A 183 -24.10 1.36 -6.30
N TYR A 184 -23.66 0.26 -6.87
CA TYR A 184 -23.76 -1.03 -6.22
C TYR A 184 -22.69 -1.12 -5.12
N VAL A 185 -23.12 -1.32 -3.87
CA VAL A 185 -22.24 -1.55 -2.72
C VAL A 185 -22.29 -3.01 -2.28
N SER A 186 -21.14 -3.54 -1.87
CA SER A 186 -20.99 -4.88 -1.31
C SER A 186 -20.01 -4.86 -0.14
N SER A 187 -19.94 -5.94 0.62
CA SER A 187 -18.98 -6.03 1.72
C SER A 187 -17.52 -5.96 1.26
N ARG A 188 -17.24 -6.22 -0.03
CA ARG A 188 -15.87 -6.23 -0.59
C ARG A 188 -15.57 -5.08 -1.54
N GLY A 189 -16.45 -4.11 -1.69
CA GLY A 189 -16.23 -3.00 -2.61
C GLY A 189 -17.50 -2.35 -3.09
N PHE A 190 -17.35 -1.43 -4.03
CA PHE A 190 -18.46 -0.82 -4.74
C PHE A 190 -18.12 -0.63 -6.21
N ASN A 191 -19.16 -0.58 -7.05
CA ASN A 191 -19.03 -0.19 -8.44
C ASN A 191 -20.28 0.58 -8.91
N GLY A 192 -20.13 1.49 -9.86
CA GLY A 192 -21.26 2.16 -10.48
C GLY A 192 -20.82 3.25 -11.45
N THR A 193 -21.79 3.84 -12.16
CA THR A 193 -21.56 5.00 -13.02
C THR A 193 -22.21 6.21 -12.36
N LEU A 194 -21.57 7.37 -12.42
CA LEU A 194 -22.21 8.59 -11.91
C LEU A 194 -23.52 8.85 -12.66
N PRO A 195 -24.61 9.23 -11.96
CA PRO A 195 -25.91 9.46 -12.59
C PRO A 195 -26.02 10.82 -13.30
N TYR A 196 -24.96 11.62 -13.29
CA TYR A 196 -24.89 12.95 -13.90
C TYR A 196 -23.51 13.19 -14.50
N ASN A 197 -23.45 14.13 -15.44
CA ASN A 197 -22.19 14.62 -16.00
C ASN A 197 -21.46 15.49 -14.97
N VAL A 198 -20.15 15.32 -14.87
CA VAL A 198 -19.26 16.09 -13.99
C VAL A 198 -18.49 17.14 -14.79
N PRO A 199 -18.22 18.33 -14.22
CA PRO A 199 -17.36 19.34 -14.84
C PRO A 199 -15.94 18.82 -15.04
N TYR A 200 -15.22 19.33 -16.04
CA TYR A 200 -13.79 19.09 -16.14
C TYR A 200 -13.04 19.66 -14.93
N GLY A 201 -12.16 18.87 -14.33
CA GLY A 201 -11.39 19.28 -13.17
C GLY A 201 -11.05 18.14 -12.23
N ALA A 202 -10.48 18.50 -11.07
CA ALA A 202 -10.14 17.54 -10.04
C ALA A 202 -11.38 17.13 -9.24
N HIS A 203 -11.55 15.83 -9.03
CA HIS A 203 -12.64 15.25 -8.27
C HIS A 203 -12.12 14.40 -7.11
N ASN A 204 -12.94 14.28 -6.06
CA ASN A 204 -12.68 13.46 -4.89
C ASN A 204 -13.75 12.38 -4.74
N VAL A 205 -13.29 11.14 -4.56
CA VAL A 205 -14.13 10.03 -4.13
C VAL A 205 -13.78 9.70 -2.68
N ARG A 206 -14.79 9.55 -1.84
CA ARG A 206 -14.62 9.16 -0.43
C ARG A 206 -15.58 8.03 -0.09
N VAL A 207 -15.10 7.05 0.66
CA VAL A 207 -15.86 5.92 1.19
C VAL A 207 -15.69 5.88 2.69
N THR A 208 -16.81 5.76 3.41
CA THR A 208 -16.83 5.60 4.86
C THR A 208 -17.68 4.39 5.25
N GLY A 209 -17.43 3.85 6.44
CA GLY A 209 -18.24 2.77 6.99
C GLY A 209 -17.53 2.12 8.18
N THR A 210 -18.00 0.94 8.56
CA THR A 210 -17.39 0.09 9.58
C THR A 210 -16.95 -1.23 8.97
N THR A 211 -15.79 -1.74 9.37
CA THR A 211 -15.36 -3.10 9.00
C THR A 211 -16.26 -4.15 9.67
N ALA A 212 -16.23 -5.39 9.19
CA ALA A 212 -16.91 -6.50 9.85
C ALA A 212 -16.45 -6.72 11.31
N ALA A 213 -15.27 -6.23 11.67
CA ALA A 213 -14.75 -6.25 13.04
C ALA A 213 -15.18 -5.03 13.87
N GLY A 214 -16.06 -4.17 13.36
CA GLY A 214 -16.61 -3.00 14.06
C GLY A 214 -15.74 -1.74 14.02
N ALA A 215 -14.60 -1.76 13.33
CA ALA A 215 -13.72 -0.59 13.24
C ALA A 215 -14.23 0.41 12.18
N ALA A 216 -14.45 1.66 12.56
CA ALA A 216 -14.79 2.71 11.61
C ALA A 216 -13.62 3.03 10.67
N PHE A 217 -13.93 3.35 9.41
CA PHE A 217 -12.95 3.78 8.42
C PHE A 217 -13.48 4.94 7.57
N ALA A 218 -12.54 5.73 7.07
CA ALA A 218 -12.75 6.72 6.03
C ALA A 218 -11.56 6.69 5.07
N ARG A 219 -11.82 6.43 3.79
CA ARG A 219 -10.79 6.34 2.75
C ARG A 219 -11.27 7.08 1.51
N GLY A 220 -10.35 7.53 0.68
CA GLY A 220 -10.71 8.23 -0.54
C GLY A 220 -9.53 8.34 -1.48
N TRP A 221 -9.81 8.83 -2.68
CA TRP A 221 -8.80 9.15 -3.67
C TRP A 221 -9.30 10.28 -4.56
N THR A 222 -8.40 10.83 -5.36
CA THR A 222 -8.71 11.87 -6.32
C THR A 222 -8.36 11.43 -7.73
N PHE A 223 -9.00 12.02 -8.72
CA PHE A 223 -8.68 11.90 -10.15
C PHE A 223 -9.12 13.19 -10.85
N THR A 224 -8.74 13.36 -12.11
CA THR A 224 -9.09 14.56 -12.89
C THR A 224 -9.90 14.15 -14.13
N THR A 225 -10.96 14.87 -14.46
CA THR A 225 -11.63 14.78 -15.76
C THR A 225 -11.09 15.86 -16.70
N ALA A 226 -10.89 15.49 -17.95
CA ALA A 226 -10.43 16.38 -19.01
C ALA A 226 -11.28 16.21 -20.28
N PRO A 227 -11.27 17.20 -21.18
CA PRO A 227 -11.90 17.10 -22.49
C PRO A 227 -11.42 15.90 -23.31
#